data_AF-A0A644SJX0-F1
#
_entry.id   AF-A0A644SJX0-F1
#
_cell.length_a   1.000
_cell.length_b   1.000
_cell.length_c   1.000
_cell.angle_alpha   90.00
_cell.angle_beta   90.00
_cell.angle_gamma   90.00
#
_symmetry.space_group_name_H-M   'P 1'
#
loop_
_entity.id
_entity.type
_entity.pdbx_description
1 polymer ?
#
loop_
_entity_poly.entity_id
_entity_poly.type
_entity_poly.pdbx_seq_one_letter_code
_entity_poly.pdbx_strand_id
1 'polypeptide(L)'
;MKNIITILGISLLGILTSCAIERNESSNELGKTAKSSDGTSGEIFSTPAFAGQTIEVGKVSATMDSEYLNITYALTGDWYLTETHLWVGQCDQLPVNDQGNPIIGSFPYQTTHDGNITTYTYQIPISSLPEGGYCISAHAVVVKKVDGVVVQKETMFAYGTDFEGKRWGWYYQY
;
A
#
# COMPACT_ATOMS: atom_id res chain seq x y z
N MET A 1 -47.55 7.50 -51.70
CA MET A 1 -47.44 7.43 -53.18
C MET A 1 -46.25 8.28 -53.58
N LYS A 2 -45.21 7.81 -54.29
CA LYS A 2 -44.90 6.48 -54.86
C LYS A 2 -43.42 6.18 -54.63
N ASN A 3 -43.09 4.90 -54.47
CA ASN A 3 -41.70 4.40 -54.49
C ASN A 3 -41.20 4.38 -55.96
N ILE A 4 -39.88 4.31 -56.20
CA ILE A 4 -39.24 3.32 -57.10
C ILE A 4 -37.70 3.46 -57.21
N ILE A 5 -37.05 2.28 -57.04
CA ILE A 5 -35.76 1.70 -57.52
C ILE A 5 -35.06 2.40 -58.72
N THR A 6 -33.73 2.36 -58.97
CA THR A 6 -32.62 1.43 -58.55
C THR A 6 -31.22 2.11 -58.67
N ILE A 7 -30.21 1.69 -57.88
CA ILE A 7 -28.78 1.66 -58.32
C ILE A 7 -28.12 0.32 -57.91
N LEU A 8 -27.44 -0.32 -58.87
CA LEU A 8 -26.64 -1.54 -58.66
C LEU A 8 -25.31 -1.20 -57.96
N GLY A 9 -24.91 -2.02 -56.99
CA GLY A 9 -23.57 -2.01 -56.39
C GLY A 9 -23.01 -3.42 -56.32
N ILE A 10 -22.11 -3.77 -57.24
CA ILE A 10 -21.44 -5.08 -57.28
C ILE A 10 -20.41 -5.15 -56.15
N SER A 11 -20.40 -6.25 -55.40
CA SER A 11 -19.23 -6.65 -54.59
C SER A 11 -19.06 -8.16 -54.68
N LEU A 12 -17.85 -8.60 -55.00
CA LEU A 12 -17.54 -9.98 -55.36
C LEU A 12 -17.08 -10.82 -54.16
N LEU A 13 -17.15 -12.13 -54.34
CA LEU A 13 -16.98 -13.18 -53.34
C LEU A 13 -15.50 -13.50 -53.04
N GLY A 14 -15.15 -13.71 -51.76
CA GLY A 14 -13.82 -14.20 -51.31
C GLY A 14 -12.67 -13.21 -51.54
N ILE A 15 -11.42 -13.43 -51.13
CA ILE A 15 -10.70 -14.57 -50.53
C ILE A 15 -9.55 -13.90 -49.72
N LEU A 16 -9.06 -14.33 -48.55
CA LEU A 16 -8.14 -15.46 -48.30
C LEU A 16 -7.93 -15.61 -46.78
N THR A 17 -8.06 -16.83 -46.27
CA THR A 17 -7.43 -17.22 -45.00
C THR A 17 -5.95 -17.47 -45.26
N SER A 18 -5.04 -16.65 -44.73
CA SER A 18 -3.61 -16.96 -44.77
C SER A 18 -3.24 -17.88 -43.61
N CYS A 19 -2.59 -19.00 -43.95
CA CYS A 19 -2.04 -19.97 -43.00
C CYS A 19 -0.53 -20.05 -43.23
N ALA A 20 0.27 -19.83 -42.20
CA ALA A 20 1.66 -20.24 -42.15
C ALA A 20 2.08 -20.44 -40.69
N ILE A 21 2.29 -21.70 -40.31
CA ILE A 21 3.12 -22.07 -39.16
C ILE A 21 4.51 -22.31 -39.74
N GLU A 22 5.51 -21.57 -39.25
CA GLU A 22 6.92 -21.93 -39.43
C GLU A 22 7.60 -22.03 -38.07
N ARG A 23 8.41 -23.08 -37.91
CA ARG A 23 9.08 -23.41 -36.65
C ARG A 23 10.47 -22.78 -36.63
N ASN A 24 10.92 -22.35 -35.46
CA ASN A 24 12.35 -22.29 -35.18
C ASN A 24 12.63 -22.72 -33.73
N GLU A 25 12.90 -24.01 -33.54
CA GLU A 25 13.73 -24.42 -32.42
C GLU A 25 15.19 -24.12 -32.76
N SER A 26 15.79 -23.17 -32.05
CA SER A 26 17.24 -23.06 -31.98
C SER A 26 17.66 -22.94 -30.52
N SER A 27 18.16 -24.06 -30.02
CA SER A 27 18.69 -24.22 -28.68
C SER A 27 19.96 -23.39 -28.47
N ASN A 28 19.99 -22.59 -27.40
CA ASN A 28 21.26 -22.28 -26.74
C ASN A 28 21.06 -22.02 -25.24
N GLU A 29 20.91 -23.11 -24.48
CA GLU A 29 21.11 -23.13 -23.03
C GLU A 29 22.61 -22.97 -22.74
N LEU A 30 23.05 -21.74 -22.45
CA LEU A 30 24.40 -21.48 -21.93
C LEU A 30 24.42 -20.20 -21.07
N GLY A 31 24.08 -20.38 -19.80
CA GLY A 31 24.65 -19.60 -18.70
C GLY A 31 24.39 -18.09 -18.71
N LYS A 32 23.12 -17.67 -18.60
CA LYS A 32 22.80 -16.37 -17.98
C LYS A 32 22.26 -16.56 -16.56
N THR A 33 23.19 -16.69 -15.62
CA THR A 33 23.02 -16.15 -14.26
C THR A 33 22.96 -14.62 -14.32
N ALA A 34 21.91 -14.10 -14.96
CA ALA A 34 21.44 -12.76 -14.69
C ALA A 34 20.81 -12.80 -13.29
N LYS A 35 21.66 -12.71 -12.25
CA LYS A 35 21.20 -12.18 -10.97
C LYS A 35 20.71 -10.77 -11.29
N SER A 36 19.40 -10.62 -11.42
CA SER A 36 18.78 -9.33 -11.68
C SER A 36 18.94 -8.50 -10.41
N SER A 37 20.09 -7.84 -10.28
CA SER A 37 20.25 -6.68 -9.43
C SER A 37 19.53 -5.50 -10.08
N ASP A 38 18.22 -5.67 -10.27
CA ASP A 38 17.31 -4.56 -10.50
C ASP A 38 16.99 -4.02 -9.10
N GLY A 39 17.37 -2.77 -8.84
CA GLY A 39 17.15 -2.09 -7.56
C GLY A 39 15.69 -1.66 -7.38
N THR A 40 14.75 -2.46 -7.85
CA THR A 40 13.32 -2.24 -7.68
C THR A 40 12.96 -2.53 -6.23
N SER A 41 12.61 -1.48 -5.49
CA SER A 41 12.02 -1.66 -4.15
C SER A 41 10.71 -2.43 -4.28
N GLY A 42 10.62 -3.57 -3.60
CA GLY A 42 9.41 -4.38 -3.60
C GLY A 42 8.32 -3.70 -2.80
N GLU A 43 7.15 -3.46 -3.40
CA GLU A 43 5.95 -3.13 -2.62
C GLU A 43 5.51 -4.38 -1.84
N ILE A 44 5.38 -4.24 -0.52
CA ILE A 44 4.90 -5.31 0.37
C ILE A 44 3.40 -5.15 0.57
N PHE A 45 2.95 -3.93 0.88
CA PHE A 45 1.53 -3.57 0.90
C PHE A 45 1.33 -2.07 0.65
N SER A 46 0.12 -1.71 0.22
CA SER A 46 -0.41 -0.36 0.24
C SER A 46 -1.90 -0.44 0.63
N THR A 47 -2.27 0.12 1.79
CA THR A 47 -3.61 0.00 2.39
C THR A 47 -4.24 1.35 2.72
N PRO A 48 -5.58 1.52 2.66
CA PRO A 48 -6.25 2.71 3.18
C PRO A 48 -5.88 3.00 4.65
N ALA A 49 -5.88 4.26 5.01
CA ALA A 49 -5.71 4.73 6.37
C ALA A 49 -6.99 5.41 6.85
N PHE A 50 -7.61 4.87 7.91
CA PHE A 50 -8.87 5.39 8.45
C PHE A 50 -8.63 6.17 9.74
N ALA A 51 -9.09 7.42 9.76
CA ALA A 51 -9.22 8.23 10.96
C ALA A 51 -10.63 8.10 11.55
N GLY A 52 -10.75 8.20 12.88
CA GLY A 52 -12.05 8.16 13.56
C GLY A 52 -12.86 6.89 13.22
N GLN A 53 -12.19 5.74 13.08
CA GLN A 53 -12.72 4.45 12.60
C GLN A 53 -13.17 4.36 11.14
N THR A 54 -13.76 5.41 10.55
CA THR A 54 -14.50 5.29 9.27
C THR A 54 -14.15 6.33 8.21
N ILE A 55 -13.33 7.33 8.52
CA ILE A 55 -12.96 8.41 7.61
C ILE A 55 -11.67 8.02 6.88
N GLU A 56 -11.72 7.71 5.59
CA GLU A 56 -10.49 7.52 4.82
C GLU A 56 -9.73 8.85 4.72
N VAL A 57 -8.49 8.89 5.19
CA VAL A 57 -7.65 10.09 5.24
C VAL A 57 -6.37 9.96 4.40
N GLY A 58 -6.23 8.89 3.65
CA GLY A 58 -5.05 8.57 2.84
C GLY A 58 -4.70 7.08 2.92
N LYS A 59 -3.41 6.77 2.90
CA LYS A 59 -2.90 5.39 2.91
C LYS A 59 -1.62 5.23 3.73
N VAL A 60 -1.33 3.99 4.11
CA VAL A 60 0.00 3.56 4.57
C VAL A 60 0.52 2.48 3.63
N SER A 61 1.80 2.54 3.27
CA SER A 61 2.46 1.55 2.43
C SER A 61 3.81 1.12 3.00
N ALA A 62 4.10 -0.18 2.86
CA ALA A 62 5.39 -0.76 3.15
C ALA A 62 6.10 -1.11 1.83
N THR A 63 7.33 -0.63 1.65
CA THR A 63 8.22 -1.03 0.56
C THR A 63 9.57 -1.46 1.11
N MET A 64 10.25 -2.38 0.44
CA MET A 64 11.56 -2.87 0.87
C MET A 64 12.59 -2.67 -0.25
N ASP A 65 13.69 -1.99 0.08
CA ASP A 65 14.86 -1.85 -0.79
C ASP A 65 15.99 -2.81 -0.37
N SER A 66 17.25 -2.53 -0.73
CA SER A 66 18.38 -3.38 -0.38
C SER A 66 18.84 -3.30 1.08
N GLU A 67 18.39 -2.29 1.83
CA GLU A 67 18.88 -1.97 3.19
C GLU A 67 17.73 -1.73 4.18
N TYR A 68 16.61 -1.14 3.74
CA TYR A 68 15.49 -0.73 4.59
C TYR A 68 14.13 -1.30 4.17
N LEU A 69 13.32 -1.58 5.18
CA LEU A 69 11.87 -1.59 5.12
C LEU A 69 11.38 -0.15 5.38
N ASN A 70 10.77 0.46 4.37
CA ASN A 70 10.26 1.83 4.41
C ASN A 70 8.75 1.81 4.66
N ILE A 71 8.31 2.30 5.83
CA ILE A 71 6.89 2.43 6.18
C ILE A 71 6.48 3.89 5.99
N THR A 72 5.68 4.15 4.94
CA THR A 72 5.26 5.50 4.55
C THR A 72 3.80 5.76 4.85
N TYR A 73 3.54 6.80 5.64
CA TYR A 73 2.24 7.42 5.82
C TYR A 73 2.04 8.48 4.72
N ALA A 74 0.91 8.44 4.01
CA ALA A 74 0.59 9.42 2.96
C ALA A 74 -0.89 9.84 3.07
N LEU A 75 -1.13 11.00 3.69
CA LEU A 75 -2.45 11.59 3.86
C LEU A 75 -2.93 12.32 2.60
N THR A 76 -4.25 12.45 2.47
CA THR A 76 -4.93 13.11 1.34
C THR A 76 -5.96 14.14 1.81
N GLY A 77 -6.33 15.06 0.92
CA GLY A 77 -7.21 16.18 1.27
C GLY A 77 -6.58 17.12 2.29
N ASP A 78 -7.39 17.68 3.18
CA ASP A 78 -6.95 18.69 4.16
C ASP A 78 -6.45 18.07 5.49
N TRP A 79 -5.97 16.82 5.47
CA TRP A 79 -5.50 16.08 6.63
C TRP A 79 -3.97 16.13 6.79
N TYR A 80 -3.52 16.39 8.02
CA TYR A 80 -2.11 16.57 8.37
C TYR A 80 -1.72 15.69 9.56
N LEU A 81 -0.50 15.16 9.56
CA LEU A 81 0.08 14.38 10.66
C LEU A 81 0.50 15.32 11.80
N THR A 82 0.12 14.98 13.04
CA THR A 82 0.64 15.62 14.26
C THR A 82 1.52 14.67 15.09
N GLU A 83 1.22 13.37 15.04
CA GLU A 83 2.06 12.32 15.63
C GLU A 83 1.99 11.07 14.75
N THR A 84 3.08 10.31 14.65
CA THR A 84 3.09 8.96 14.09
C THR A 84 3.68 7.99 15.11
N HIS A 85 3.08 6.81 15.24
CA HIS A 85 3.46 5.74 16.16
C HIS A 85 3.45 4.42 15.39
N LEU A 86 4.57 3.70 15.36
CA LEU A 86 4.76 2.52 14.53
C LEU A 86 5.34 1.36 15.34
N TRP A 87 4.66 0.22 15.28
CA TRP A 87 5.24 -1.08 15.60
C TRP A 87 5.77 -1.73 14.33
N VAL A 88 7.01 -2.21 14.36
CA VAL A 88 7.55 -3.23 13.47
C VAL A 88 8.35 -4.20 14.35
N GLY A 89 7.97 -5.47 14.36
CA GLY A 89 8.60 -6.47 15.25
C GLY A 89 7.80 -7.77 15.30
N GLN A 90 8.21 -8.70 16.16
CA GLN A 90 7.52 -10.00 16.30
C GLN A 90 6.04 -9.80 16.69
N CYS A 91 5.16 -10.62 16.13
CA CYS A 91 3.71 -10.48 16.32
C CYS A 91 3.25 -10.78 17.76
N ASP A 92 3.91 -11.70 18.44
CA ASP A 92 3.66 -12.05 19.85
C ASP A 92 4.19 -10.99 20.84
N GLN A 93 5.08 -10.10 20.38
CA GLN A 93 5.61 -8.97 21.16
C GLN A 93 4.88 -7.64 20.88
N LEU A 94 3.91 -7.62 19.97
CA LEU A 94 3.09 -6.44 19.63
C LEU A 94 2.38 -5.92 20.91
N PRO A 95 2.68 -4.70 21.41
CA PRO A 95 2.21 -4.27 22.72
C PRO A 95 0.68 -4.15 22.78
N VAL A 96 0.05 -5.07 23.49
CA VAL A 96 -1.39 -5.07 23.80
C VAL A 96 -1.61 -5.19 25.31
N ASN A 97 -2.75 -4.70 25.79
CA ASN A 97 -3.18 -4.92 27.18
C ASN A 97 -3.89 -6.28 27.35
N ASP A 98 -4.20 -6.66 28.59
CA ASP A 98 -4.91 -7.91 28.96
C ASP A 98 -6.27 -8.12 28.26
N GLN A 99 -6.79 -7.08 27.60
CA GLN A 99 -8.05 -7.09 26.84
C GLN A 99 -7.79 -7.06 25.32
N GLY A 100 -6.58 -7.33 24.84
CA GLY A 100 -6.22 -7.37 23.42
C GLY A 100 -6.17 -6.02 22.70
N ASN A 101 -6.18 -4.88 23.40
CA ASN A 101 -6.13 -3.55 22.76
C ASN A 101 -4.69 -3.04 22.67
N PRO A 102 -4.28 -2.38 21.57
CA PRO A 102 -2.91 -1.89 21.40
C PRO A 102 -2.53 -0.80 22.41
N ILE A 103 -1.30 -0.88 22.92
CA ILE A 103 -0.67 0.10 23.80
C ILE A 103 0.24 0.99 22.96
N ILE A 104 -0.37 1.96 22.27
CA ILE A 104 0.32 2.83 21.30
C ILE A 104 1.54 3.55 21.88
N GLY A 105 1.46 4.05 23.12
CA GLY A 105 2.59 4.70 23.80
C GLY A 105 3.75 3.77 24.19
N SER A 106 3.70 2.50 23.78
CA SER A 106 4.78 1.52 23.90
C SER A 106 5.31 1.06 22.54
N PHE A 107 4.88 1.69 21.44
CA PHE A 107 5.43 1.42 20.11
C PHE A 107 6.86 2.03 20.01
N PRO A 108 7.85 1.29 19.49
CA PRO A 108 9.26 1.69 19.57
C PRO A 108 9.62 2.86 18.64
N TYR A 109 8.87 3.05 17.55
CA TYR A 109 9.09 4.14 16.60
C TYR A 109 7.97 5.17 16.77
N GLN A 110 8.32 6.39 17.19
CA GLN A 110 7.37 7.47 17.41
C GLN A 110 7.98 8.83 17.05
N THR A 111 7.18 9.70 16.44
CA THR A 111 7.60 11.04 15.98
C THR A 111 6.46 12.04 16.16
N THR A 112 6.76 13.19 16.76
CA THR A 112 5.85 14.34 16.81
C THR A 112 6.16 15.28 15.65
N HIS A 113 5.12 15.77 14.99
CA HIS A 113 5.18 16.63 13.81
C HIS A 113 4.57 18.00 14.13
N ASP A 114 4.88 19.02 13.33
CA ASP A 114 4.37 20.39 13.50
C ASP A 114 2.89 20.56 13.12
N GLY A 115 2.24 19.50 12.63
CA GLY A 115 0.87 19.53 12.14
C GLY A 115 0.71 20.09 10.73
N ASN A 116 1.78 20.28 9.96
CA ASN A 116 1.73 20.81 8.58
C ASN A 116 2.22 19.82 7.51
N ILE A 117 2.69 18.62 7.90
CA ILE A 117 3.10 17.58 6.95
C ILE A 117 1.97 16.61 6.63
N THR A 118 1.92 16.13 5.39
CA THR A 118 0.95 15.12 4.91
C THR A 118 1.60 13.77 4.65
N THR A 119 2.93 13.70 4.59
CA THR A 119 3.70 12.45 4.36
C THR A 119 4.81 12.30 5.38
N TYR A 120 5.09 11.07 5.80
CA TYR A 120 6.22 10.72 6.66
C TYR A 120 6.62 9.26 6.47
N THR A 121 7.92 8.97 6.46
CA THR A 121 8.46 7.62 6.26
C THR A 121 9.39 7.24 7.40
N TYR A 122 9.15 6.09 8.02
CA TYR A 122 10.15 5.41 8.86
C TYR A 122 10.98 4.47 7.99
N GLN A 123 12.30 4.46 8.19
CA GLN A 123 13.22 3.51 7.56
C GLN A 123 13.73 2.53 8.61
N ILE A 124 13.31 1.27 8.51
CA ILE A 124 13.65 0.20 9.46
C ILE A 124 14.72 -0.67 8.82
N PRO A 125 15.95 -0.79 9.38
CA PRO A 125 16.99 -1.62 8.79
C PRO A 125 16.51 -3.07 8.66
N ILE A 126 16.69 -3.69 7.49
CA ILE A 126 16.26 -5.09 7.27
C ILE A 126 16.95 -6.04 8.24
N SER A 127 18.20 -5.74 8.64
CA SER A 127 18.96 -6.46 9.66
C SER A 127 18.40 -6.39 11.09
N SER A 128 17.38 -5.55 11.33
CA SER A 128 16.65 -5.46 12.60
C SER A 128 15.30 -6.17 12.60
N LEU A 129 14.84 -6.65 11.45
CA LEU A 129 13.61 -7.42 11.34
C LEU A 129 13.81 -8.83 11.92
N PRO A 130 12.82 -9.39 12.64
CA PRO A 130 12.93 -10.73 13.16
C PRO A 130 12.83 -11.79 12.06
N GLU A 131 13.54 -12.90 12.24
CA GLU A 131 13.37 -14.09 11.41
C GLU A 131 12.02 -14.76 11.70
N GLY A 132 11.41 -15.37 10.67
CA GLY A 132 10.16 -16.13 10.81
C GLY A 132 8.86 -15.33 10.69
N GLY A 133 8.94 -14.04 10.37
CA GLY A 133 7.79 -13.16 10.13
C GLY A 133 7.65 -12.05 11.18
N TYR A 134 6.92 -11.00 10.83
CA TYR A 134 6.74 -9.81 11.67
C TYR A 134 5.37 -9.17 11.51
N CYS A 135 5.00 -8.38 12.50
CA CYS A 135 3.80 -7.55 12.45
C CYS A 135 4.14 -6.08 12.29
N ILE A 136 3.30 -5.37 11.54
CA ILE A 136 3.33 -3.91 11.40
C ILE A 136 2.01 -3.35 11.94
N SER A 137 2.06 -2.41 12.88
CA SER A 137 0.88 -1.61 13.25
C SER A 137 1.25 -0.14 13.15
N ALA A 138 0.58 0.56 12.24
CA ALA A 138 0.86 1.95 11.89
C ALA A 138 -0.30 2.83 12.38
N HIS A 139 -0.03 3.64 13.40
CA HIS A 139 -0.97 4.55 14.03
C HIS A 139 -0.51 6.01 13.85
N ALA A 140 -1.46 6.94 13.76
CA ALA A 140 -1.16 8.36 13.76
C ALA A 140 -2.20 9.17 14.53
N VAL A 141 -1.82 10.37 14.94
CA VAL A 141 -2.75 11.42 15.34
C VAL A 141 -2.78 12.44 14.22
N VAL A 142 -3.97 12.69 13.66
CA VAL A 142 -4.18 13.54 12.48
C VAL A 142 -5.11 14.70 12.78
N VAL A 143 -4.93 15.80 12.06
CA VAL A 143 -5.81 16.98 12.13
C VAL A 143 -6.31 17.35 10.75
N LYS A 144 -7.59 17.69 10.64
CA LYS A 144 -8.14 18.34 9.45
C LYS A 144 -8.05 19.84 9.61
N LYS A 145 -7.59 20.55 8.58
CA LYS A 145 -7.60 22.01 8.54
C LYS A 145 -8.56 22.55 7.48
N VAL A 146 -9.16 23.70 7.74
CA VAL A 146 -9.88 24.50 6.73
C VAL A 146 -9.40 25.94 6.92
N ASP A 147 -9.00 26.59 5.84
CA ASP A 147 -8.39 27.93 5.85
C ASP A 147 -7.24 28.09 6.87
N GLY A 148 -6.44 27.02 7.03
CA GLY A 148 -5.32 26.95 7.98
C GLY A 148 -5.70 26.66 9.44
N VAL A 149 -6.99 26.68 9.78
CA VAL A 149 -7.49 26.43 11.14
C VAL A 149 -7.81 24.95 11.32
N VAL A 150 -7.36 24.35 12.43
CA VAL A 150 -7.74 22.96 12.79
C VAL A 150 -9.22 22.89 13.13
N VAL A 151 -9.99 22.12 12.37
CA VAL A 151 -11.45 21.92 12.55
C VAL A 151 -11.80 20.54 13.11
N GLN A 152 -10.89 19.56 12.99
CA GLN A 152 -11.09 18.20 13.49
C GLN A 152 -9.73 17.61 13.91
N LYS A 153 -9.72 16.76 14.95
CA LYS A 153 -8.56 15.98 15.39
C LYS A 153 -9.01 14.54 15.64
N GLU A 154 -8.30 13.57 15.08
CA GLU A 154 -8.64 12.14 15.16
C GLU A 154 -7.38 11.30 15.42
N THR A 155 -7.58 10.08 15.93
CA THR A 155 -6.60 9.00 15.76
C THR A 155 -6.85 8.29 14.44
N MET A 156 -5.79 7.73 13.85
CA MET A 156 -5.81 7.00 12.58
C MET A 156 -5.03 5.70 12.70
N PHE A 157 -5.48 4.66 11.99
CA PHE A 157 -4.72 3.45 11.72
C PHE A 157 -4.68 3.15 10.23
N ALA A 158 -3.60 2.52 9.77
CA ALA A 158 -3.61 1.71 8.56
C ALA A 158 -4.63 0.57 8.72
N TYR A 159 -5.55 0.41 7.76
CA TYR A 159 -6.54 -0.68 7.76
C TYR A 159 -5.86 -2.04 7.63
N GLY A 160 -6.33 -3.10 8.32
CA GLY A 160 -5.67 -4.42 8.30
C GLY A 160 -6.45 -5.49 9.06
N THR A 161 -5.76 -6.39 9.76
CA THR A 161 -6.34 -7.38 10.68
C THR A 161 -6.73 -6.70 12.00
N ASP A 162 -7.95 -6.94 12.48
CA ASP A 162 -8.44 -6.37 13.75
C ASP A 162 -7.62 -6.87 14.94
N PHE A 163 -7.39 -6.00 15.93
CA PHE A 163 -6.99 -6.43 17.26
C PHE A 163 -8.15 -7.18 17.95
N GLU A 164 -7.84 -8.16 18.80
CA GLU A 164 -8.85 -8.93 19.56
C GLU A 164 -9.66 -8.07 20.57
N GLY A 165 -9.15 -6.87 20.88
CA GLY A 165 -9.77 -5.97 21.84
C GLY A 165 -11.01 -5.23 21.36
N LYS A 166 -11.64 -4.50 22.29
CA LYS A 166 -12.88 -3.73 22.05
C LYS A 166 -12.61 -2.32 21.51
N ARG A 167 -11.36 -1.89 21.47
CA ARG A 167 -10.93 -0.63 20.83
C ARG A 167 -10.47 -0.93 19.42
N TRP A 168 -10.90 -0.09 18.49
CA TRP A 168 -10.49 -0.16 17.10
C TRP A 168 -8.99 0.06 16.91
N GLY A 169 -8.50 -0.50 15.81
CA GLY A 169 -7.12 -0.46 15.36
C GLY A 169 -6.81 -1.73 14.60
N TRP A 170 -5.76 -1.70 13.79
CA TRP A 170 -5.38 -2.84 12.98
C TRP A 170 -3.87 -3.05 12.96
N TYR A 171 -3.48 -4.25 12.54
CA TYR A 171 -2.11 -4.61 12.23
C TYR A 171 -2.05 -5.45 10.95
N TYR A 172 -0.88 -5.53 10.36
CA TYR A 172 -0.53 -6.48 9.31
C TYR A 172 0.43 -7.52 9.87
N GLN A 173 0.30 -8.76 9.37
CA GLN A 173 1.28 -9.82 9.56
C GLN A 173 1.91 -10.15 8.20
N TYR A 174 3.22 -10.36 8.19
CA TYR A 174 4.04 -10.73 7.03
C TYR A 174 4.95 -11.90 7.41
#